data_AF-A0A3N4LGL2-F1
#
_entry.id   AF-A0A3N4LGL2-F1
#
_cell.length_a   1.000
_cell.length_b   1.000
_cell.length_c   1.000
_cell.angle_alpha   90.00
_cell.angle_beta   90.00
_cell.angle_gamma   90.00
#
_symmetry.space_group_name_H-M   'P 1'
#
loop_
_entity.id
_entity.type
_entity.pdbx_description
1 polymer ?
#
loop_
_entity_poly.entity_id
_entity_poly.type
_entity_poly.pdbx_seq_one_letter_code
_entity_poly.pdbx_strand_id
1 'polypeptide(L)'
;MFTSAKSASIVSISTLLLIHSCYSAYEHSLISIGAKNSLPLDVTIETLVSVFLLCVGIVLNNSQELKPISWSVWSGQLERERGSGPYGYLEERLGFLDIRTKRAEFAKWAESNE
;
A
#
# COMPACT_ATOMS: atom_id res chain seq x y z
N MET A 1 3.03 3.41 -10.78
CA MET A 1 2.83 1.95 -11.02
C MET A 1 4.14 1.14 -11.05
N PHE A 2 5.28 1.67 -11.52
CA PHE A 2 6.57 0.92 -11.61
C PHE A 2 7.48 0.93 -10.35
N THR A 3 7.05 1.52 -9.23
CA THR A 3 7.87 1.66 -8.02
C THR A 3 7.75 0.47 -7.05
N SER A 4 6.61 -0.23 -7.04
CA SER A 4 6.27 -1.22 -5.99
C SER A 4 7.17 -2.46 -5.97
N ALA A 5 7.58 -2.98 -7.12
CA ALA A 5 8.43 -4.18 -7.16
C ALA A 5 9.84 -3.90 -6.63
N LYS A 6 10.38 -2.70 -6.90
CA LYS A 6 11.73 -2.30 -6.47
C LYS A 6 11.77 -2.00 -4.98
N SER A 7 10.76 -1.31 -4.45
CA SER A 7 10.64 -1.07 -3.01
C SER A 7 10.43 -2.35 -2.21
N ALA A 8 9.66 -3.31 -2.75
CA ALA A 8 9.47 -4.62 -2.13
C ALA A 8 10.79 -5.38 -1.97
N SER A 9 11.66 -5.38 -3.00
CA SER A 9 12.98 -6.00 -2.90
C SER A 9 13.86 -5.38 -1.80
N ILE A 10 13.82 -4.04 -1.65
CA ILE A 10 14.55 -3.35 -0.58
C ILE A 10 14.03 -3.79 0.80
N VAL A 11 12.72 -3.85 0.99
CA VAL A 11 12.11 -4.32 2.24
C VAL A 11 12.51 -5.76 2.55
N SER A 12 12.47 -6.66 1.57
CA SER A 12 12.86 -8.06 1.75
C SER A 12 14.33 -8.21 2.15
N ILE A 13 15.24 -7.54 1.43
CA ILE A 13 16.68 -7.58 1.72
C ILE A 13 16.97 -7.00 3.11
N SER A 14 16.38 -5.85 3.45
CA SER A 14 16.60 -5.20 4.75
C SER A 14 16.08 -6.04 5.91
N THR A 15 14.97 -6.77 5.70
CA THR A 15 14.42 -7.68 6.70
C THR A 15 15.35 -8.87 6.93
N LEU A 16 15.92 -9.44 5.87
CA LEU A 16 16.91 -10.52 5.98
C LEU A 16 18.18 -10.06 6.71
N LEU A 17 18.71 -8.88 6.37
CA LEU A 17 19.86 -8.30 7.06
C LEU A 17 19.58 -8.02 8.55
N LEU A 18 18.37 -7.54 8.87
CA LEU A 18 17.96 -7.32 10.25
C LEU A 18 17.88 -8.63 11.04
N ILE A 19 17.31 -9.68 10.45
CA ILE A 19 17.27 -11.02 11.06
C ILE A 19 18.69 -11.54 11.30
N HIS A 20 19.58 -11.38 10.31
CA HIS A 20 20.98 -11.77 10.43
C HIS A 20 21.67 -11.05 11.60
N SER A 21 21.53 -9.72 11.67
CA SER A 21 22.14 -8.90 12.72
C SER A 21 21.60 -9.26 14.12
N CYS A 22 20.30 -9.53 14.23
CA CYS A 22 19.67 -9.98 15.47
C CYS A 22 20.19 -11.36 15.90
N TYR A 23 20.41 -12.27 14.94
CA TYR A 23 20.98 -13.59 15.23
C TYR A 23 22.43 -13.48 15.70
N SER A 24 23.26 -12.67 15.04
CA SER A 24 24.65 -12.39 15.47
C SER A 24 24.70 -11.79 16.87
N ALA A 25 23.80 -10.87 17.20
CA ALA A 25 23.68 -10.30 18.55
C ALA A 25 23.29 -11.37 19.59
N TYR A 26 22.39 -12.28 19.23
CA TYR A 26 21.98 -13.39 20.09
C TYR A 26 23.13 -14.36 20.37
N GLU A 27 23.86 -14.79 19.34
CA GLU A 27 25.04 -15.66 19.51
C GLU A 27 26.12 -14.98 20.39
N HIS A 28 26.38 -13.69 20.14
CA HIS A 28 27.30 -12.91 20.95
C HIS A 28 26.84 -12.80 22.41
N SER A 29 25.53 -12.62 22.64
CA SER A 29 24.97 -12.58 23.99
C SER A 29 25.05 -13.93 24.71
N LEU A 30 24.93 -15.05 23.98
CA LEU A 30 25.01 -16.40 24.55
C LEU A 30 26.45 -16.76 24.96
N ILE A 31 27.43 -16.36 24.17
CA ILE A 31 28.86 -16.59 24.47
C ILE A 31 29.34 -15.61 25.54
N SER A 32 28.83 -14.38 25.56
CA SER A 32 29.23 -13.34 26.52
C SER A 32 28.51 -13.41 27.88
N ILE A 33 27.83 -14.53 28.21
CA ILE A 33 27.16 -14.73 29.50
C ILE A 33 28.19 -14.55 30.64
N GLY A 34 28.00 -13.52 31.46
CA GLY A 34 28.83 -13.24 32.64
C GLY A 34 29.96 -12.22 32.45
N ALA A 35 30.25 -11.79 31.22
CA ALA A 35 31.22 -10.74 30.93
C ALA A 35 30.52 -9.48 30.38
N LYS A 36 30.82 -8.30 30.96
CA LYS A 36 30.35 -7.00 30.46
C LYS A 36 31.11 -6.60 29.19
N ASN A 37 30.95 -7.37 28.12
CA ASN A 37 31.46 -6.99 26.82
C ASN A 37 30.38 -6.16 26.11
N SER A 38 30.73 -4.95 25.70
CA SER A 38 29.90 -4.17 24.79
C SER A 38 29.71 -4.94 23.48
N LEU A 39 28.58 -4.72 22.79
CA LEU A 39 28.37 -5.34 21.48
C LEU A 39 29.50 -4.96 20.51
N PRO A 40 29.92 -5.89 19.64
CA PRO A 40 30.91 -5.60 18.62
C PRO A 40 30.38 -4.55 17.64
N LEU A 41 31.27 -3.66 17.20
CA LEU A 41 30.93 -2.53 16.35
C LEU A 41 30.27 -2.97 15.01
N ASP A 42 30.68 -4.11 14.47
CA ASP A 42 30.12 -4.69 13.24
C ASP A 42 28.59 -4.89 13.34
N VAL A 43 28.13 -5.65 14.34
CA VAL A 43 26.71 -5.90 14.61
C VAL A 43 25.94 -4.60 14.85
N THR A 44 26.55 -3.59 15.49
CA THR A 44 25.89 -2.29 15.67
C THR A 44 25.72 -1.52 14.36
N ILE A 45 26.67 -1.60 13.43
CA ILE A 45 26.56 -0.95 12.13
C ILE A 45 25.56 -1.70 11.25
N GLU A 46 25.62 -3.03 11.21
CA GLU A 46 24.68 -3.85 10.44
C GLU A 46 23.23 -3.63 10.86
N THR A 47 22.95 -3.58 12.18
CA THR A 47 21.61 -3.26 12.69
C THR A 47 21.16 -1.86 12.30
N LEU A 48 22.02 -0.84 12.45
CA LEU A 48 21.70 0.54 12.06
C LEU A 48 21.38 0.67 10.57
N VAL A 49 22.21 0.06 9.72
CA VAL A 49 22.01 0.05 8.26
C VAL A 49 20.73 -0.71 7.88
N SER A 50 20.49 -1.86 8.50
CA SER A 50 19.30 -2.68 8.25
C SER A 50 18.00 -1.95 8.62
N VAL A 51 17.96 -1.32 9.80
CA VAL A 51 16.80 -0.54 10.24
C VAL A 51 16.58 0.67 9.34
N PHE A 52 17.65 1.38 8.98
CA PHE A 52 17.56 2.52 8.07
C PHE A 52 16.99 2.12 6.71
N LEU A 53 17.53 1.07 6.09
CA LEU A 53 17.04 0.57 4.79
C LEU A 53 15.61 0.03 4.88
N LEU A 54 15.23 -0.61 6.00
CA LEU A 54 13.87 -1.08 6.22
C LEU A 54 12.89 0.09 6.31
N CYS A 55 13.22 1.15 7.06
CA CYS A 55 12.41 2.36 7.14
C CYS A 55 12.25 3.02 5.76
N VAL A 56 13.35 3.20 5.04
CA VAL A 56 13.34 3.76 3.67
C VAL A 56 12.50 2.89 2.73
N GLY A 57 12.70 1.56 2.79
CA GLY A 57 11.97 0.60 1.97
C GLY A 57 10.46 0.66 2.22
N ILE A 58 10.02 0.71 3.48
CA ILE A 58 8.60 0.81 3.85
C ILE A 58 7.99 2.13 3.36
N VAL A 59 8.69 3.25 3.57
CA VAL A 59 8.20 4.58 3.13
C VAL A 59 8.07 4.63 1.61
N LEU A 60 9.06 4.14 0.87
CA LEU A 60 9.02 4.10 -0.60
C LEU A 60 8.03 3.07 -1.15
N ASN A 61 7.71 2.03 -0.39
CA ASN A 61 6.72 1.04 -0.78
C ASN A 61 5.29 1.60 -0.74
N ASN A 62 5.06 2.70 -0.01
CA ASN A 62 3.77 3.36 -0.02
C ASN A 62 3.51 4.01 -1.38
N SER A 63 2.71 3.30 -2.19
CA SER A 63 2.31 3.74 -3.53
C SER A 63 1.03 4.59 -3.51
N GLN A 64 0.48 4.90 -2.33
CA GLN A 64 -0.70 5.75 -2.26
C GLN A 64 -0.28 7.21 -2.36
N GLU A 65 -0.72 7.84 -3.44
CA GLU A 65 -0.61 9.29 -3.58
C GLU A 65 -1.40 9.97 -2.44
N LEU A 66 -0.84 11.08 -1.93
CA LEU A 66 -1.48 11.85 -0.88
C LEU A 66 -2.80 12.41 -1.42
N LYS A 67 -3.89 12.02 -0.77
CA LYS A 67 -5.21 12.57 -1.09
C LYS A 67 -5.32 13.97 -0.49
N PRO A 68 -5.99 14.92 -1.18
CA PRO A 68 -6.20 16.23 -0.62
C PRO A 68 -7.11 16.13 0.61
N ILE A 69 -6.90 17.02 1.58
CA ILE A 69 -7.62 17.03 2.86
C ILE A 69 -9.12 17.32 2.69
N SER A 70 -9.48 18.08 1.67
CA SER A 70 -10.88 18.40 1.36
C SER A 70 -11.52 17.28 0.55
N TRP A 71 -12.52 16.66 1.13
CA TRP A 71 -13.24 15.56 0.50
C TRP A 71 -13.94 15.97 -0.79
N SER A 72 -14.51 17.17 -0.86
CA SER A 72 -15.19 17.66 -2.07
C SER A 72 -14.23 17.89 -3.23
N VAL A 73 -12.99 18.29 -2.93
CA VAL A 73 -11.93 18.44 -3.94
C VAL A 73 -11.49 17.08 -4.44
N TRP A 74 -11.25 16.12 -3.53
CA TRP A 74 -10.88 14.76 -3.90
C TRP A 74 -11.98 14.06 -4.72
N SER A 75 -13.25 14.14 -4.29
CA SER A 75 -14.37 13.51 -4.98
C SER A 75 -14.59 14.14 -6.36
N GLY A 76 -14.46 15.46 -6.48
CA GLY A 76 -14.58 16.15 -7.75
C GLY A 76 -13.45 15.84 -8.73
N GLN A 77 -12.22 15.63 -8.24
CA GLN A 77 -11.12 15.12 -9.06
C GLN A 77 -11.40 13.69 -9.53
N LEU A 78 -11.85 12.83 -8.61
CA LEU A 78 -12.15 11.43 -8.92
C LEU A 78 -13.26 11.29 -9.96
N GLU A 79 -14.32 12.10 -9.87
CA GLU A 79 -15.41 12.12 -10.82
C GLU A 79 -14.95 12.56 -12.22
N ARG A 80 -14.02 13.52 -12.31
CA ARG A 80 -13.43 13.95 -13.60
C ARG A 80 -12.52 12.90 -14.22
N GLU A 81 -11.73 12.20 -13.42
CA GLU A 81 -10.76 11.20 -13.91
C GLU A 81 -11.41 9.85 -14.23
N ARG A 82 -12.37 9.42 -13.41
CA ARG A 82 -12.98 8.08 -13.48
C ARG A 82 -14.45 8.08 -13.90
N GLY A 83 -15.05 9.25 -14.09
CA GLY A 83 -16.45 9.40 -14.47
C GLY A 83 -17.46 9.06 -13.37
N SER A 84 -17.00 8.66 -12.18
CA SER A 84 -17.86 8.37 -11.04
C SER A 84 -17.21 8.79 -9.73
N GLY A 85 -18.03 9.34 -8.84
CA GLY A 85 -17.62 9.66 -7.48
C GLY A 85 -17.40 8.40 -6.64
N PRO A 86 -16.80 8.55 -5.44
CA PRO A 86 -16.63 7.44 -4.49
C PRO A 86 -17.96 6.80 -4.07
N TYR A 87 -19.06 7.54 -4.23
CA TYR A 87 -20.42 7.16 -3.89
C TYR A 87 -21.30 6.94 -5.11
N GLY A 88 -20.72 6.61 -6.28
CA GLY A 88 -21.49 6.37 -7.51
C GLY A 88 -22.67 5.40 -7.30
N TYR A 89 -22.50 4.39 -6.45
CA TYR A 89 -23.59 3.47 -6.07
C TYR A 89 -24.79 4.17 -5.40
N LEU A 90 -24.54 5.15 -4.53
CA LEU A 90 -25.58 5.93 -3.85
C LEU A 90 -26.21 6.96 -4.79
N GLU A 91 -25.44 7.50 -5.72
CA GLU A 91 -25.92 8.46 -6.73
C GLU A 91 -26.79 7.79 -7.79
N GLU A 92 -26.41 6.60 -8.24
CA GLU A 92 -27.15 5.81 -9.24
C GLU A 92 -28.47 5.24 -8.68
N ARG A 93 -28.59 5.14 -7.35
CA ARG A 93 -29.82 4.73 -6.63
C ARG A 93 -30.45 3.45 -7.20
N LEU A 94 -29.62 2.45 -7.46
CA LEU A 94 -30.05 1.19 -8.09
C LEU A 94 -31.20 0.48 -7.36
N GLY A 95 -31.32 0.65 -6.04
CA GLY A 95 -32.44 0.11 -5.25
C GLY A 95 -33.82 0.74 -5.54
N PHE A 96 -33.85 1.89 -6.21
CA PHE A 96 -35.08 2.62 -6.58
C PHE A 96 -35.31 2.64 -8.10
N LEU A 97 -34.55 1.86 -8.87
CA LEU A 97 -34.67 1.83 -10.31
C LEU A 97 -35.99 1.17 -10.74
N ASP A 98 -36.78 1.85 -11.56
CA ASP A 98 -37.97 1.25 -12.16
C ASP A 98 -37.58 0.28 -13.29
N ILE A 99 -37.56 -1.00 -12.92
CA ILE A 99 -37.20 -2.10 -13.80
C ILE A 99 -38.17 -2.22 -14.99
N ARG A 100 -39.45 -1.90 -14.81
CA ARG A 100 -40.46 -2.06 -15.88
C ARG A 100 -40.23 -1.03 -16.97
N THR A 101 -40.01 0.22 -16.58
CA THR A 101 -39.70 1.31 -17.52
C THR A 101 -38.41 1.04 -18.28
N LYS A 102 -37.34 0.59 -17.59
CA LYS A 102 -36.06 0.27 -18.26
C LYS A 102 -36.15 -0.88 -19.26
N ARG A 103 -36.96 -1.91 -18.96
CA ARG A 103 -37.20 -3.02 -19.92
C ARG A 103 -37.94 -2.54 -21.18
N ALA A 104 -38.90 -1.64 -21.03
CA ALA A 104 -39.62 -1.08 -22.17
C ALA A 104 -38.71 -0.16 -23.03
N GLU A 105 -37.86 0.66 -22.41
CA GLU A 105 -36.85 1.46 -23.12
C GLU A 105 -35.88 0.58 -23.92
N PHE A 106 -35.39 -0.51 -23.31
CA PHE A 106 -34.49 -1.45 -23.98
C PHE A 106 -35.15 -2.14 -25.18
N ALA A 107 -36.41 -2.58 -25.04
CA ALA A 107 -37.15 -3.21 -26.14
C ALA A 107 -37.28 -2.27 -27.34
N LYS A 108 -37.67 -1.00 -27.11
CA LYS A 108 -37.75 0.02 -28.17
C LYS A 108 -36.41 0.31 -28.83
N TRP A 109 -35.34 0.35 -28.04
CA TRP A 109 -34.00 0.54 -28.58
C TRP A 109 -33.56 -0.65 -29.46
N ALA A 110 -33.81 -1.88 -29.03
CA ALA A 110 -33.48 -3.07 -29.79
C ALA A 110 -34.20 -3.11 -31.15
N GLU A 111 -35.49 -2.76 -31.17
CA GLU A 111 -36.29 -2.63 -32.40
C GLU A 111 -35.77 -1.53 -33.34
N SER A 112 -35.12 -0.48 -32.82
CA SER A 112 -34.55 0.61 -33.64
C SER A 112 -33.16 0.34 -34.20
N ASN A 113 -32.50 -0.71 -33.69
CA ASN A 113 -31.13 -1.09 -34.03
C ASN A 113 -31.06 -2.34 -34.93
N GLU A 114 -32.20 -2.93 -35.29
CA GLU A 114 -32.41 -3.87 -36.40
C GLU A 114 -32.76 -3.12 -37.70
#